data_AF-B1C456-F1
#
_entry.id   AF-B1C456-F1
#
_cell.length_a   1.000
_cell.length_b   1.000
_cell.length_c   1.000
_cell.angle_alpha   90.00
_cell.angle_beta   90.00
_cell.angle_gamma   90.00
#
_symmetry.space_group_name_H-M   'P 1'
#
loop_
_entity.id
_entity.type
_entity.pdbx_description
1 polymer ?
#
loop_
_entity_poly.entity_id
_entity_poly.type
_entity_poly.pdbx_seq_one_letter_code
_entity_poly.pdbx_strand_id
1 'polypeptide(L)' 'MELTKSRILILIVITVIAFILGRLAFRTFLNILLGGTLFGGNLF' A
#
# COMPACT_ATOMS: atom_id res chain seq x y z
N MET A 1 18.94 -3.51 26.93
CA MET A 1 17.93 -2.84 26.07
C MET A 1 17.86 -3.56 24.72
N GLU A 2 17.33 -4.79 24.71
CA GLU A 2 17.19 -5.62 23.49
C GLU A 2 15.76 -5.57 22.93
N LEU A 3 14.75 -5.38 23.79
CA LEU A 3 13.34 -5.27 23.42
C LEU A 3 13.05 -4.09 22.48
N THR A 4 13.82 -3.00 22.59
CA THR A 4 13.62 -1.78 21.77
C THR A 4 14.08 -1.99 20.33
N LYS A 5 15.15 -2.76 20.10
CA LYS A 5 15.69 -3.04 18.75
C LYS A 5 14.71 -3.87 17.92
N SER A 6 14.14 -4.92 18.50
CA SER A 6 13.14 -5.76 17.81
C SER A 6 11.87 -4.98 17.45
N ARG A 7 11.44 -4.03 18.30
CA ARG A 7 10.28 -3.17 18.02
C ARG A 7 10.56 -2.18 16.89
N ILE A 8 11.75 -1.57 16.86
CA ILE A 8 12.17 -0.67 15.77
C ILE A 8 12.17 -1.43 14.42
N LEU A 9 12.66 -2.66 14.41
CA LEU A 9 12.79 -3.44 13.18
C LEU A 9 11.41 -3.77 12.58
N ILE A 10 10.45 -4.15 13.43
CA ILE A 10 9.06 -4.39 13.02
C ILE A 10 8.41 -3.11 12.49
N LEU A 11 8.62 -1.97 13.14
CA LEU A 11 8.06 -0.68 12.70
C LEU A 11 8.60 -0.26 11.33
N ILE A 12 9.89 -0.47 11.07
CA ILE A 12 10.51 -0.20 9.76
C ILE A 12 9.87 -1.09 8.68
N VAL A 13 9.75 -2.41 8.95
CA VAL A 13 9.17 -3.35 8.00
C VAL A 13 7.71 -2.98 7.68
N ILE A 14 6.90 -2.69 8.69
CA ILE A 14 5.51 -2.25 8.50
C ILE A 14 5.45 -0.97 7.68
N THR A 15 6.34 -0.01 7.94
CA THR A 15 6.38 1.27 7.21
C THR A 15 6.68 1.05 5.72
N VAL A 16 7.66 0.20 5.40
CA VAL A 16 8.02 -0.11 4.01
C VAL A 16 6.88 -0.82 3.28
N ILE A 17 6.27 -1.82 3.92
CA ILE A 17 5.12 -2.56 3.36
C ILE A 17 3.93 -1.61 3.16
N ALA A 18 3.62 -0.77 4.14
CA ALA A 18 2.54 0.21 4.07
C ALA A 18 2.78 1.26 2.99
N PHE A 19 4.03 1.68 2.76
CA PHE A 19 4.36 2.61 1.68
C PHE A 19 4.12 2.00 0.30
N ILE A 20 4.56 0.75 0.09
CA ILE A 20 4.38 0.03 -1.17
C ILE A 20 2.88 -0.23 -1.43
N LEU A 21 2.16 -0.74 -0.42
CA LEU A 21 0.72 -1.01 -0.50
C LEU A 21 -0.09 0.27 -0.63
N GLY A 22 0.25 1.32 0.12
CA GLY A 22 -0.41 2.61 0.09
C GLY A 22 -0.34 3.25 -1.29
N ARG A 23 0.80 3.14 -1.99
CA ARG A 23 0.94 3.64 -3.36
C ARG A 23 0.02 2.91 -4.34
N LEU A 24 -0.15 1.60 -4.17
CA LEU A 24 -1.04 0.80 -5.02
C LEU A 24 -2.51 1.05 -4.66
N ALA A 25 -2.84 1.06 -3.37
CA ALA A 25 -4.18 1.32 -2.86
C ALA A 25 -4.66 2.73 -3.22
N PHE A 26 -3.80 3.74 -3.14
CA PHE A 26 -4.13 5.11 -3.53
C PHE A 26 -4.38 5.21 -5.05
N ARG A 27 -3.56 4.53 -5.86
CA ARG A 27 -3.81 4.42 -7.31
C ARG A 27 -5.15 3.74 -7.59
N THR A 28 -5.45 2.62 -6.92
CA THR A 28 -6.73 1.91 -7.04
C THR A 28 -7.91 2.79 -6.61
N PHE A 29 -7.78 3.47 -5.47
CA PHE A 29 -8.81 4.32 -4.91
C PHE A 29 -9.13 5.50 -5.82
N LEU A 30 -8.10 6.22 -6.28
CA LEU A 30 -8.27 7.30 -7.26
C LEU A 30 -8.84 6.79 -8.57
N ASN A 31 -8.38 5.63 -9.04
CA ASN A 31 -8.88 5.01 -10.24
C ASN A 31 -10.37 4.67 -10.12
N ILE A 32 -10.82 4.09 -9.00
CA ILE A 32 -12.25 3.81 -8.74
C ILE A 32 -13.07 5.12 -8.68
N LEU A 33 -12.56 6.14 -7.98
CA LEU A 33 -13.28 7.39 -7.77
C LEU A 33 -13.44 8.21 -9.06
N LEU A 34 -12.44 8.18 -9.93
CA LEU A 34 -12.46 8.84 -11.24
C LEU A 34 -13.24 8.05 -12.31
N GLY A 35 -13.93 6.96 -11.91
CA GLY A 35 -14.67 6.09 -12.83
C GLY A 35 -13.76 5.30 -13.78
N GLY A 36 -12.45 5.29 -13.51
CA GLY A 36 -11.46 4.49 -14.20
C GLY A 36 -11.48 3.05 -13.70
N THR A 37 -10.98 2.13 -14.51
CA THR A 37 -10.80 0.73 -14.12
C THR A 37 -9.31 0.45 -14.01
N LEU A 38 -8.91 -0.35 -13.00
CA LEU A 38 -7.50 -0.68 -12.77
C LEU A 38 -6.85 -1.36 -14.00
N PHE A 39 -7.68 -1.88 -14.91
CA PHE A 39 -7.36 -2.64 -16.10
C PHE A 39 -8.00 -2.10 -17.40
N GLY A 40 -8.43 -0.83 -17.44
CA GLY A 40 -8.86 -0.20 -18.70
C GLY A 40 -10.21 -0.65 -19.29
N GLY A 41 -10.99 -1.47 -18.59
CA GLY A 41 -12.43 -1.55 -18.81
C GLY A 41 -12.81 -2.30 -20.07
N ASN A 42 -12.47 -3.59 -20.14
CA ASN A 42 -13.08 -4.57 -21.04
C ASN A 42 -12.94 -5.96 -20.37
N LEU A 43 -13.90 -6.32 -19.52
CA LEU A 43 -14.11 -7.71 -19.07
C LEU A 43 -15.21 -8.42 -19.89
N PHE A 44 -15.49 -7.88 -21.08
CA PHE A 44 -16.42 -8.41 -22.07
C PHE A 44 -15.88 -8.15 -23.47
#